data_AF-A0A7Z9XZA2-F1
#
_entry.id   AF-A0A7Z9XZA2-F1
#
_cell.length_a   1.000
_cell.length_b   1.000
_cell.length_c   1.000
_cell.angle_alpha   90.00
_cell.angle_beta   90.00
_cell.angle_gamma   90.00
#
_symmetry.space_group_name_H-M   'P 1'
#
loop_
_entity.id
_entity.type
_entity.pdbx_description
1 polymer ?
#
loop_
_entity_poly.entity_id
_entity_poly.type
_entity_poly.pdbx_seq_one_letter_code
_entity_poly.pdbx_strand_id
1 'polypeptide(L)'
;MKQLVRGGRGNKVIGILEDMVRQRPTDPNLVERLSRLYIQQKRPEKAIELLDRLGEAQLEANDKAAAIETIEKIMALNPPNRASYQQLLSQLRQ
;
A
#
# COMPACT_ATOMS: atom_id res chain seq x y z
N MET A 1 5.16 -36.55 -7.20
CA MET A 1 5.63 -35.35 -7.94
C MET A 1 5.22 -34.12 -7.14
N LYS A 2 6.21 -33.31 -6.76
CA LYS A 2 6.07 -32.10 -5.94
C LYS A 2 5.67 -30.94 -6.84
N GLN A 3 4.59 -30.22 -6.50
CA GLN A 3 4.39 -28.76 -6.69
C GLN A 3 2.89 -28.43 -6.75
N LEU A 4 2.22 -28.27 -5.60
CA LEU A 4 0.92 -27.57 -5.57
C LEU A 4 0.60 -26.94 -4.19
N VAL A 5 1.62 -26.43 -3.48
CA VAL A 5 1.42 -25.83 -2.14
C VAL A 5 1.97 -24.40 -2.05
N ARG A 6 2.10 -23.71 -3.20
CA ARG A 6 2.54 -22.30 -3.22
C ARG A 6 1.37 -21.32 -3.15
N GLY A 7 0.23 -21.64 -3.78
CA GLY A 7 -0.97 -20.79 -3.76
C GLY A 7 -1.72 -20.76 -2.42
N GLY A 8 -1.92 -21.92 -1.78
CA GLY A 8 -2.70 -22.00 -0.54
C GLY A 8 -2.07 -21.32 0.68
N ARG A 9 -0.73 -21.34 0.79
CA ARG A 9 -0.02 -20.67 1.90
C ARG A 9 0.10 -19.17 1.70
N GLY A 10 0.30 -18.71 0.45
CA GLY A 10 0.34 -17.28 0.13
C GLY A 10 -0.98 -16.59 0.44
N ASN A 11 -2.11 -17.21 0.11
CA ASN A 11 -3.44 -16.66 0.41
C ASN A 11 -3.72 -16.63 1.92
N LYS A 12 -3.27 -17.63 2.69
CA LYS A 12 -3.41 -17.64 4.15
C LYS A 12 -2.61 -16.50 4.82
N VAL A 13 -1.40 -16.23 4.34
CA VAL A 13 -0.56 -15.13 4.86
C VAL A 13 -1.19 -13.77 4.55
N ILE A 14 -1.74 -13.59 3.34
CA ILE A 14 -2.45 -12.36 2.98
C ILE A 14 -3.64 -12.13 3.90
N GLY A 15 -4.47 -13.15 4.15
CA GLY A 15 -5.63 -13.00 5.06
C GLY A 15 -5.24 -12.54 6.46
N ILE A 16 -4.21 -13.15 7.06
CA ILE A 16 -3.71 -12.73 8.38
C ILE A 16 -3.23 -11.27 8.34
N LEU A 17 -2.49 -10.90 7.29
CA LEU A 17 -1.93 -9.57 7.17
C LEU A 17 -3.00 -8.51 6.86
N GLU A 18 -4.05 -8.87 6.11
CA GLU A 18 -5.25 -8.04 5.92
C GLU A 18 -5.93 -7.76 7.26
N ASP A 19 -6.11 -8.77 8.12
CA ASP A 19 -6.70 -8.59 9.44
C ASP A 19 -5.83 -7.69 10.33
N MET A 20 -4.51 -7.86 10.28
CA MET A 20 -3.57 -7.00 11.03
C MET A 20 -3.62 -5.55 10.54
N VAL A 21 -3.65 -5.32 9.23
CA VAL A 21 -3.78 -3.97 8.65
C VAL A 21 -5.13 -3.35 8.98
N ARG A 22 -6.22 -4.13 9.01
CA ARG A 22 -7.54 -3.62 9.45
C ARG A 22 -7.52 -3.15 10.91
N GLN A 23 -6.79 -3.84 11.78
CA GLN A 23 -6.66 -3.46 13.18
C GLN A 23 -5.71 -2.26 13.37
N ARG A 24 -4.75 -2.08 12.47
CA ARG A 24 -3.70 -1.06 12.53
C ARG A 24 -3.46 -0.45 11.14
N PRO A 25 -4.43 0.30 10.60
CA PRO A 25 -4.36 0.80 9.22
C PRO A 25 -3.25 1.84 9.04
N THR A 26 -2.79 2.44 10.13
CA THR A 26 -1.76 3.47 10.17
C THR A 26 -0.36 2.92 10.42
N ASP A 27 -0.19 1.59 10.53
CA ASP A 27 1.13 0.97 10.68
C ASP A 27 1.79 0.80 9.29
N PRO A 28 2.79 1.63 8.94
CA PRO A 28 3.38 1.61 7.61
C PRO A 28 4.10 0.29 7.30
N ASN A 29 4.61 -0.42 8.31
CA ASN A 29 5.31 -1.69 8.09
C ASN A 29 4.35 -2.79 7.66
N LEU A 30 3.15 -2.83 8.27
CA LEU A 30 2.11 -3.79 7.92
C LEU A 30 1.55 -3.50 6.53
N VAL A 31 1.25 -2.23 6.25
CA VAL A 31 0.78 -1.78 4.94
C VAL A 31 1.80 -2.11 3.86
N GLU A 32 3.08 -1.76 4.06
CA GLU A 32 4.14 -2.03 3.07
C GLU A 32 4.29 -3.54 2.78
N ARG A 33 4.22 -4.37 3.83
CA ARG A 33 4.30 -5.82 3.66
C ARG A 33 3.12 -6.37 2.88
N LEU A 34 1.91 -5.89 3.12
CA LEU A 34 0.71 -6.33 2.41
C LEU A 34 0.69 -5.84 0.96
N SER A 35 1.06 -4.58 0.72
CA SER A 35 1.20 -4.02 -0.61
C SER A 35 2.20 -4.81 -1.47
N ARG A 36 3.36 -5.19 -0.91
CA ARG A 36 4.33 -6.07 -1.60
C ARG A 36 3.73 -7.42 -1.99
N LEU A 37 2.94 -8.04 -1.11
CA LEU A 37 2.29 -9.32 -1.41
C LEU A 37 1.25 -9.17 -2.54
N TYR A 38 0.46 -8.09 -2.54
CA TYR A 38 -0.48 -7.83 -3.62
C TYR A 38 0.21 -7.59 -4.96
N ILE A 39 1.33 -6.86 -4.99
CA ILE A 39 2.14 -6.68 -6.20
C ILE A 39 2.64 -8.03 -6.73
N GLN A 40 3.16 -8.89 -5.84
CA GLN A 40 3.61 -10.24 -6.21
C GLN A 40 2.49 -11.13 -6.76
N GLN A 41 1.24 -10.91 -6.32
CA GLN A 41 0.06 -11.60 -6.83
C GLN A 41 -0.54 -10.97 -8.10
N LYS A 42 0.15 -10.01 -8.74
CA LYS A 42 -0.35 -9.26 -9.91
C LYS A 42 -1.67 -8.54 -9.62
N ARG A 43 -1.80 -7.98 -8.41
CA ARG A 43 -2.94 -7.17 -7.95
C ARG A 43 -2.46 -5.79 -7.48
N PRO A 44 -1.77 -5.00 -8.33
CA PRO A 44 -1.24 -3.71 -7.94
C PRO A 44 -2.32 -2.71 -7.49
N GLU A 45 -3.55 -2.86 -7.95
CA GLU A 45 -4.68 -1.98 -7.59
C GLU A 45 -4.96 -2.03 -6.08
N LYS A 46 -4.90 -3.22 -5.49
CA LYS A 46 -5.07 -3.38 -4.04
C LYS A 46 -3.90 -2.80 -3.24
N ALA A 47 -2.68 -2.86 -3.79
CA ALA A 47 -1.51 -2.26 -3.16
C ALA A 47 -1.61 -0.73 -3.16
N ILE A 48 -2.12 -0.15 -4.25
CA ILE A 48 -2.40 1.28 -4.37
C ILE A 48 -3.43 1.71 -3.33
N GLU A 49 -4.58 1.02 -3.23
CA GLU A 49 -5.64 1.35 -2.25
C GLU A 49 -5.13 1.33 -0.80
N LEU A 50 -4.29 0.37 -0.45
CA LEU A 50 -3.69 0.29 0.88
C LEU A 50 -2.74 1.45 1.19
N LEU A 51 -1.89 1.79 0.23
CA LEU A 51 -0.95 2.90 0.38
C LEU A 51 -1.69 4.25 0.40
N ASP A 52 -2.76 4.39 -0.37
CA ASP A 52 -3.58 5.61 -0.42
C ASP A 52 -4.16 5.93 0.95
N ARG A 53 -4.82 4.94 1.58
CA ARG A 53 -5.35 5.06 2.96
C ARG A 53 -4.27 5.37 3.99
N LEU A 54 -3.07 4.79 3.85
CA LEU A 54 -1.94 5.10 4.73
C LEU A 54 -1.50 6.57 4.55
N GLY A 55 -1.41 7.03 3.30
CA GLY A 55 -1.06 8.42 2.97
C GLY A 55 -2.08 9.40 3.55
N GLU A 56 -3.37 9.11 3.39
CA GLU A 56 -4.46 9.89 4.00
C GLU A 56 -4.31 9.97 5.53
N ALA A 57 -4.11 8.83 6.20
CA ALA A 57 -3.95 8.80 7.66
C ALA A 57 -2.69 9.55 8.14
N GLN A 58 -1.60 9.52 7.37
CA GLN A 58 -0.39 10.31 7.65
C GLN A 58 -0.65 11.81 7.51
N LEU A 59 -1.43 12.22 6.50
CA LEU A 59 -1.83 13.62 6.35
C LEU A 59 -2.75 14.08 7.48
N GLU A 60 -3.70 13.25 7.90
CA GLU A 60 -4.56 13.53 9.06
C GLU A 60 -3.76 13.67 10.37
N ALA A 61 -2.68 12.89 10.51
CA ALA A 61 -1.73 13.00 11.61
C ALA A 61 -0.75 14.19 11.47
N ASN A 62 -0.89 15.01 10.41
CA ASN A 62 0.01 16.10 10.05
C ASN A 62 1.47 15.65 9.77
N ASP A 63 1.67 14.35 9.52
CA ASP A 63 2.96 13.77 9.12
C ASP A 63 3.13 13.85 7.59
N LYS A 64 3.37 15.07 7.12
CA LYS A 64 3.54 15.35 5.69
C LYS A 64 4.73 14.60 5.08
N ALA A 65 5.81 14.40 5.85
CA ALA A 65 7.00 13.71 5.36
C ALA A 65 6.69 12.25 5.04
N ALA A 66 6.04 11.54 5.96
CA ALA A 66 5.64 10.16 5.72
C ALA A 66 4.60 10.05 4.60
N ALA A 67 3.65 10.98 4.52
CA ALA A 67 2.66 11.02 3.43
C ALA A 67 3.32 11.17 2.05
N ILE A 68 4.31 12.06 1.91
CA ILE A 68 5.06 12.24 0.67
C ILE A 68 5.72 10.93 0.24
N GLU A 69 6.42 10.24 1.15
CA GLU A 69 7.05 8.95 0.85
C GLU A 69 6.03 7.89 0.40
N THR A 70 4.88 7.84 1.05
CA THR A 70 3.79 6.91 0.71
C THR A 70 3.23 7.20 -0.69
N ILE A 71 2.98 8.48 -1.01
CA ILE A 71 2.44 8.87 -2.33
C ILE A 71 3.47 8.63 -3.45
N GLU A 72 4.77 8.81 -3.18
CA GLU A 72 5.83 8.43 -4.14
C GLU A 72 5.81 6.92 -4.43
N LYS A 73 5.62 6.08 -3.40
CA LYS A 73 5.45 4.63 -3.57
C LYS A 73 4.22 4.32 -4.42
N ILE A 74 3.10 5.01 -4.22
CA ILE A 74 1.90 4.87 -5.06
C ILE A 74 2.25 5.20 -6.52
N MET A 75 2.90 6.33 -6.78
CA MET A 75 3.28 6.72 -8.15
C MET A 75 4.18 5.71 -8.85
N ALA A 76 5.08 5.04 -8.12
CA ALA A 76 5.93 3.98 -8.66
C ALA A 76 5.13 2.77 -9.17
N LEU A 77 3.89 2.57 -8.69
CA LEU A 77 2.97 1.52 -9.14
C LEU A 77 2.15 1.91 -10.38
N ASN A 78 2.36 3.09 -10.95
CA ASN A 78 1.63 3.63 -12.11
C ASN A 78 0.10 3.59 -11.92
N PRO A 79 -0.43 4.32 -10.93
CA PRO A 79 -1.86 4.34 -10.67
C PRO A 79 -2.61 5.02 -11.83
N PRO A 80 -3.87 4.65 -12.09
CA PRO A 80 -4.65 5.22 -13.19
C PRO A 80 -4.87 6.74 -13.04
N ASN A 81 -4.95 7.24 -11.80
CA ASN A 81 -5.10 8.65 -11.44
C ASN A 81 -3.77 9.33 -11.08
N ARG A 82 -2.67 8.96 -11.75
CA ARG A 82 -1.31 9.50 -11.49
C ARG A 82 -1.26 11.03 -11.40
N ALA A 83 -2.01 11.74 -12.25
CA ALA A 83 -2.04 13.20 -12.26
C ALA A 83 -2.48 13.79 -10.91
N SER A 84 -3.47 13.19 -10.24
CA SER A 84 -3.95 13.63 -8.93
C SER A 84 -2.88 13.48 -7.86
N TYR A 85 -2.16 12.35 -7.84
CA TYR A 85 -1.04 12.13 -6.91
C TYR A 85 0.12 13.10 -7.15
N GLN A 86 0.41 13.42 -8.42
CA GLN A 86 1.43 14.40 -8.76
C GLN A 86 1.06 15.79 -8.23
N GLN A 87 -0.19 16.22 -8.41
CA GLN A 87 -0.68 17.48 -7.88
C GLN A 87 -0.60 17.52 -6.35
N LEU A 88 -1.01 16.44 -5.67
CA LEU A 88 -0.92 16.32 -4.22
C LEU A 88 0.53 16.44 -3.74
N LEU A 89 1.48 15.75 -4.37
CA LEU A 89 2.91 15.86 -4.04
C LEU A 89 3.45 17.27 -4.23
N SER A 90 3.04 17.96 -5.30
CA SER A 90 3.43 19.35 -5.52
C SER A 90 2.93 20.27 -4.40
N GLN A 91 1.70 20.05 -3.91
CA GLN A 91 1.15 20.85 -2.80
C GLN A 91 1.83 20.55 -1.46
N LEU A 92 2.18 19.28 -1.20
CA LEU A 92 2.79 18.87 0.07
C LEU A 92 4.24 19.33 0.23
N ARG A 93 4.95 19.59 -0.88
CA ARG A 93 6.35 20.02 -0.90
C ARG A 93 6.54 21.54 -0.91
N GLN A 94 5.45 22.30 -1.00
CA GLN A 94 5.46 23.77 -0.88
C GLN A 94 5.43 24.17 0.59
#